data_AF-A0A350DDA7-F1
#
_entry.id   AF-A0A350DDA7-F1
#
_cell.length_a   1.000
_cell.length_b   1.000
_cell.length_c   1.000
_cell.angle_alpha   90.00
_cell.angle_beta   90.00
_cell.angle_gamma   90.00
#
_symmetry.space_group_name_H-M   'P 1'
#
loop_
_entity.id
_entity.type
_entity.pdbx_description
1 polymer ?
#
loop_
_entity_poly.entity_id
_entity_poly.type
_entity_poly.pdbx_seq_one_letter_code
_entity_poly.pdbx_strand_id
1 'polypeptide(L)'
;MRLTVWLASRLLRLLLVLLSVAAVSFGLMMLSPIDPVDAYLGPQMAQVSPEQRVLIAEQWGFDAPPAAQFNHWLRQLLSGELGWSHIYNQPVSDVINQRFQRSFFLLLSAWLLSLILGVVLGITAGSKEGSWLDRLISGYAYITASTPAFWLAMLALLLFSVTLGWTPTCCA
;
A
#
# COMPACT_ATOMS: atom_id res chain seq x y z
N MET A 1 -24.39 12.91 -20.99
CA MET A 1 -23.58 12.13 -21.96
C MET A 1 -22.07 12.31 -21.80
N ARG A 2 -21.49 13.52 -21.72
CA ARG A 2 -20.02 13.68 -21.58
C ARG A 2 -19.45 13.17 -20.24
N LEU A 3 -20.17 13.40 -19.13
CA LEU A 3 -19.74 12.95 -17.80
C LEU A 3 -19.77 11.42 -17.64
N THR A 4 -20.80 10.75 -18.18
CA THR A 4 -20.94 9.28 -18.11
C THR A 4 -19.86 8.58 -18.92
N VAL A 5 -19.53 9.08 -20.12
CA VAL A 5 -18.43 8.55 -20.94
C VAL A 5 -17.08 8.78 -20.24
N TRP A 6 -16.87 9.95 -19.62
CA TRP A 6 -15.66 10.22 -18.85
C TRP A 6 -15.51 9.28 -17.65
N LEU A 7 -16.56 9.11 -16.84
CA LEU A 7 -16.56 8.20 -15.69
C LEU A 7 -16.32 6.75 -16.14
N ALA A 8 -17.01 6.29 -17.17
CA ALA A 8 -16.82 4.95 -17.71
C ALA A 8 -15.38 4.72 -18.19
N SER A 9 -14.79 5.71 -18.88
CA SER A 9 -13.39 5.62 -19.33
C SER A 9 -12.39 5.52 -18.19
N ARG A 10 -12.66 6.18 -17.06
CA ARG A 10 -11.83 6.14 -15.85
C ARG A 10 -11.96 4.81 -15.12
N LEU A 11 -13.19 4.31 -14.96
CA LEU A 11 -13.45 3.01 -14.35
C LEU A 11 -12.86 1.88 -15.18
N LEU A 12 -12.98 1.93 -16.52
CA LEU A 12 -12.35 0.96 -17.41
C LEU A 12 -10.83 0.99 -17.28
N ARG A 13 -10.21 2.18 -17.25
CA ARG A 13 -8.77 2.31 -17.04
C ARG A 13 -8.33 1.75 -15.68
N LEU A 14 -9.08 2.03 -14.62
CA LEU A 14 -8.81 1.50 -13.28
C LEU A 14 -8.89 -0.03 -13.28
N LEU A 15 -9.96 -0.60 -13.86
CA LEU A 15 -10.15 -2.04 -13.97
C LEU A 15 -9.01 -2.70 -14.74
N LEU A 16 -8.60 -2.12 -15.88
CA LEU A 16 -7.49 -2.63 -16.68
C LEU A 16 -6.17 -2.59 -15.88
N VAL A 17 -5.89 -1.50 -15.18
CA VAL A 17 -4.68 -1.40 -14.34
C VAL A 17 -4.70 -2.44 -13.23
N LEU A 18 -5.82 -2.60 -12.52
CA LEU A 18 -5.95 -3.60 -11.45
C LEU A 18 -5.76 -5.01 -11.98
N LEU A 19 -6.38 -5.35 -13.11
CA LEU A 19 -6.24 -6.66 -13.73
C LEU A 19 -4.81 -6.90 -14.23
N SER A 20 -4.17 -5.90 -14.83
CA SER A 20 -2.77 -5.98 -15.26
C SER A 20 -1.84 -6.18 -14.09
N VAL A 21 -2.00 -5.42 -13.00
CA VAL A 21 -1.19 -5.58 -11.78
C VAL A 21 -1.40 -6.97 -11.19
N ALA A 22 -2.65 -7.42 -11.05
CA ALA A 22 -2.96 -8.75 -10.55
C ALA A 22 -2.33 -9.87 -11.40
N ALA A 23 -2.46 -9.79 -12.73
CA ALA A 23 -1.90 -10.76 -13.65
C ALA A 23 -0.36 -10.76 -13.64
N VAL A 24 0.27 -9.58 -13.60
CA VAL A 24 1.73 -9.45 -13.51
C VAL A 24 2.24 -9.96 -12.18
N SER A 25 1.62 -9.58 -11.05
CA SER A 25 1.99 -10.08 -9.72
C SER A 25 1.83 -11.59 -9.62
N PHE A 26 0.73 -12.14 -10.14
CA PHE A 26 0.52 -13.59 -10.20
C PHE A 26 1.58 -14.26 -11.07
N GLY A 27 1.88 -13.70 -12.25
CA GLY A 27 2.93 -14.19 -13.14
C GLY A 27 4.32 -14.18 -12.48
N LEU A 28 4.66 -13.11 -11.76
CA LEU A 28 5.91 -13.02 -10.99
C LEU A 28 5.96 -14.06 -9.87
N MET A 29 4.84 -14.33 -9.20
CA MET A 29 4.74 -15.38 -8.20
C MET A 29 4.96 -16.77 -8.82
N MET A 30 4.37 -17.04 -9.99
CA MET A 30 4.57 -18.31 -10.71
C MET A 30 5.99 -18.50 -11.26
N LEU A 31 6.67 -17.41 -11.59
CA LEU A 31 8.08 -17.41 -12.01
C LEU A 31 9.06 -17.46 -10.82
N SER A 32 8.55 -17.32 -9.60
CA SER A 32 9.36 -17.40 -8.39
C SER A 32 9.96 -18.80 -8.25
N PRO A 33 11.25 -18.92 -7.89
CA PRO A 33 11.84 -20.21 -7.57
C PRO A 33 11.37 -20.75 -6.20
N ILE A 34 10.61 -19.96 -5.43
CA ILE A 34 10.10 -20.33 -4.12
C ILE A 34 8.78 -21.06 -4.27
N ASP A 35 8.71 -22.29 -3.76
CA ASP A 35 7.46 -23.05 -3.70
C ASP A 35 6.44 -22.35 -2.77
N PRO A 36 5.19 -22.15 -3.20
CA PRO A 36 4.20 -21.43 -2.43
C PRO A 36 3.83 -22.14 -1.12
N VAL A 37 3.80 -23.48 -1.10
CA VAL A 37 3.57 -24.25 0.14
C VAL A 37 4.68 -23.97 1.15
N ASP A 38 5.93 -23.97 0.67
CA ASP A 38 7.10 -23.66 1.49
C ASP A 38 7.05 -22.21 2.01
N ALA A 39 6.61 -21.26 1.18
CA ALA A 39 6.47 -19.85 1.56
C ALA A 39 5.37 -19.61 2.60
N TYR A 40 4.24 -20.31 2.48
CA TYR A 40 3.10 -20.17 3.39
C TYR A 40 3.33 -20.82 4.76
N LEU A 41 3.98 -21.99 4.77
CA LEU A 41 4.27 -22.72 6.01
C LEU A 41 5.57 -22.27 6.68
N GLY A 42 6.49 -21.64 5.94
CA GLY A 42 7.71 -21.04 6.48
C GLY A 42 8.45 -22.01 7.42
N PRO A 43 8.76 -21.62 8.67
CA PRO A 43 9.44 -22.50 9.63
C PRO A 43 8.68 -23.79 9.98
N GLN A 44 7.34 -23.81 9.84
CA GLN A 44 6.53 -25.00 10.12
C GLN A 44 6.74 -26.11 9.08
N MET A 45 7.29 -25.80 7.89
CA MET A 45 7.64 -26.83 6.89
C MET A 45 8.54 -27.93 7.43
N ALA A 46 9.41 -27.63 8.40
CA ALA A 46 10.29 -28.62 9.02
C ALA A 46 9.53 -29.74 9.76
N GLN A 47 8.25 -29.55 10.05
CA GLN A 47 7.39 -30.49 10.76
C GLN A 47 6.40 -31.21 9.82
N VAL A 48 6.40 -30.88 8.52
CA VAL A 48 5.46 -31.43 7.53
C VAL A 48 6.14 -32.55 6.77
N SER A 49 5.53 -33.75 6.76
CA SER A 49 6.05 -34.87 5.98
C SER A 49 5.90 -34.62 4.47
N PRO A 50 6.72 -35.27 3.61
CA PRO A 50 6.58 -35.14 2.15
C PRO A 50 5.17 -35.49 1.65
N GLU A 51 4.50 -36.47 2.28
CA GLU A 51 3.14 -36.88 1.96
C GLU A 51 2.12 -35.80 2.34
N GLN A 52 2.27 -35.17 3.51
CA GLN A 52 1.42 -34.07 3.95
C GLN A 52 1.60 -32.84 3.06
N ARG A 53 2.81 -32.56 2.58
CA ARG A 53 3.07 -31.45 1.65
C ARG A 53 2.27 -31.59 0.36
N VAL A 54 2.22 -32.79 -0.22
CA VAL A 54 1.45 -33.05 -1.45
C VAL A 54 -0.05 -32.83 -1.22
N LEU A 55 -0.58 -33.34 -0.10
CA LEU A 55 -1.99 -33.13 0.26
C LEU A 55 -2.34 -31.65 0.44
N ILE A 56 -1.42 -30.87 1.02
CA ILE A 56 -1.60 -29.42 1.20
C ILE A 56 -1.58 -28.70 -0.16
N ALA A 57 -0.65 -29.05 -1.04
CA ALA A 57 -0.57 -28.48 -2.39
C ALA A 57 -1.85 -28.74 -3.20
N GLU A 58 -2.39 -29.96 -3.11
CA GLU A 58 -3.62 -30.36 -3.78
C GLU A 58 -4.84 -29.61 -3.19
N GLN A 59 -4.94 -29.53 -1.86
CA GLN A 59 -6.03 -28.81 -1.18
C GLN A 59 -6.03 -27.31 -1.46
N TRP A 60 -4.86 -26.70 -1.59
CA TRP A 60 -4.71 -25.28 -1.93
C TRP A 60 -4.82 -25.01 -3.44
N GLY A 61 -4.92 -26.05 -4.25
CA GLY A 61 -5.11 -25.95 -5.69
C GLY A 61 -3.85 -25.54 -6.45
N PHE A 62 -2.67 -25.68 -5.85
CA PHE A 62 -1.40 -25.31 -6.48
C PHE A 62 -0.97 -26.29 -7.59
N ASP A 63 -1.58 -27.47 -7.66
CA ASP A 63 -1.37 -28.45 -8.75
C ASP A 63 -2.17 -28.14 -10.03
N ALA A 64 -3.12 -27.19 -9.98
CA ALA A 64 -3.93 -26.84 -11.14
C ALA A 64 -3.15 -26.00 -12.17
N PRO A 65 -3.54 -25.97 -13.46
CA PRO A 65 -2.91 -25.09 -14.43
C PRO A 65 -2.97 -23.60 -13.98
N PRO A 66 -1.94 -22.78 -14.28
CA PRO A 66 -1.85 -21.41 -13.73
C PRO A 66 -3.07 -20.54 -14.04
N ALA A 67 -3.66 -20.68 -15.24
CA ALA A 67 -4.87 -19.97 -15.61
C ALA A 67 -6.09 -20.39 -14.76
N ALA A 68 -6.19 -21.65 -14.36
CA ALA A 68 -7.25 -22.14 -13.48
C ALA A 68 -7.08 -21.58 -12.07
N GLN A 69 -5.85 -21.58 -11.54
CA GLN A 69 -5.52 -20.97 -10.24
C GLN A 69 -5.88 -19.49 -10.20
N PHE A 70 -5.44 -18.71 -11.20
CA PHE A 70 -5.74 -17.28 -11.28
C PHE A 70 -7.25 -17.02 -11.36
N ASN A 71 -7.98 -17.77 -12.21
CA ASN A 71 -9.42 -17.60 -12.34
C ASN A 71 -10.18 -18.00 -11.07
N HIS A 72 -9.72 -19.03 -10.36
CA HIS A 72 -10.28 -19.43 -9.08
C HIS A 72 -10.11 -18.34 -8.02
N TRP A 73 -8.87 -17.84 -7.87
CA TRP A 73 -8.55 -16.72 -6.98
C TRP A 73 -9.37 -15.47 -7.32
N LEU A 74 -9.45 -15.10 -8.60
CA LEU A 74 -10.19 -13.92 -9.03
C LEU A 74 -11.69 -14.06 -8.74
N ARG A 75 -12.28 -15.25 -8.90
CA ARG A 75 -13.68 -15.50 -8.56
C ARG A 75 -13.93 -15.36 -7.06
N GLN A 76 -13.08 -15.94 -6.22
CA GLN A 76 -13.18 -15.79 -4.76
C GLN A 76 -13.07 -14.32 -4.34
N LEU A 77 -12.10 -13.59 -4.91
CA LEU A 77 -11.92 -12.16 -4.67
C LEU A 77 -13.19 -11.37 -5.03
N LEU A 78 -13.76 -11.64 -6.20
CA LEU A 78 -14.98 -10.96 -6.68
C LEU A 78 -16.24 -11.36 -5.90
N SER A 79 -16.27 -12.54 -5.27
CA SER A 79 -17.34 -12.93 -4.35
C SER A 79 -17.17 -12.38 -2.94
N GLY A 80 -16.08 -11.66 -2.66
CA GLY A 80 -15.76 -11.10 -1.34
C GLY A 80 -15.02 -12.07 -0.41
N GLU A 81 -14.67 -13.26 -0.89
CA GLU A 81 -13.90 -14.26 -0.15
C GLU A 81 -12.39 -13.96 -0.31
N LEU A 82 -11.86 -13.14 0.60
CA LEU A 82 -10.44 -12.75 0.58
C LEU A 82 -9.50 -13.84 1.13
N GLY A 83 -10.07 -14.88 1.76
CA GLY A 83 -9.34 -15.99 2.34
C GLY A 83 -8.73 -15.70 3.73
N TRP A 84 -7.82 -16.57 4.13
CA TRP A 84 -7.15 -16.55 5.43
C TRP A 84 -5.71 -16.07 5.30
N SER A 85 -5.26 -15.20 6.20
CA SER A 85 -3.86 -14.81 6.27
C SER A 85 -3.09 -15.78 7.17
N HIS A 86 -2.20 -16.58 6.58
CA HIS A 86 -1.32 -17.47 7.35
C HIS A 86 -0.24 -16.71 8.13
N ILE A 87 0.14 -15.51 7.69
CA ILE A 87 1.13 -14.65 8.38
C ILE A 87 0.54 -14.06 9.67
N TYR A 88 -0.69 -13.55 9.60
CA TYR A 88 -1.34 -12.89 10.75
C TYR A 88 -2.31 -13.81 11.51
N ASN A 89 -2.50 -15.05 11.04
CA ASN A 89 -3.43 -16.04 11.58
C ASN A 89 -4.85 -15.49 11.83
N GLN A 90 -5.39 -14.75 10.85
CA GLN A 90 -6.73 -14.16 10.89
C GLN A 90 -7.27 -13.94 9.45
N PRO A 91 -8.58 -13.71 9.25
CA PRO A 91 -9.14 -13.41 7.93
C PRO A 91 -8.46 -12.23 7.26
N VAL A 92 -8.23 -12.30 5.94
CA VAL A 92 -7.56 -11.23 5.19
C VAL A 92 -8.36 -9.92 5.26
N SER A 93 -9.68 -9.99 5.30
CA SER A 93 -10.57 -8.84 5.51
C SER A 93 -10.26 -8.07 6.79
N ASP A 94 -9.98 -8.78 7.89
CA ASP A 94 -9.68 -8.17 9.18
C ASP A 94 -8.31 -7.50 9.16
N VAL A 95 -7.31 -8.14 8.55
CA VAL A 95 -5.98 -7.54 8.33
C VAL A 95 -6.12 -6.24 7.54
N ILE A 96 -6.83 -6.27 6.42
CA ILE A 96 -7.01 -5.10 5.55
C ILE A 96 -7.75 -4.00 6.31
N ASN A 97 -8.83 -4.32 7.01
CA ASN A 97 -9.61 -3.33 7.76
C ASN A 97 -8.78 -2.65 8.86
N GLN A 98 -8.04 -3.43 9.65
CA GLN A 98 -7.16 -2.91 10.71
C GLN A 98 -6.11 -1.95 10.14
N ARG A 99 -5.46 -2.33 9.03
CA ARG A 99 -4.44 -1.50 8.36
C ARG A 99 -5.06 -0.28 7.68
N PHE A 100 -6.21 -0.44 7.03
CA PHE A 100 -6.94 0.63 6.37
C PHE A 100 -7.30 1.75 7.34
N GLN A 101 -7.82 1.41 8.52
CA GLN A 101 -8.16 2.42 9.53
C GLN A 101 -6.94 3.27 9.91
N ARG A 102 -5.80 2.63 10.18
CA ARG A 102 -4.55 3.33 10.52
C ARG A 102 -4.10 4.25 9.37
N SER A 103 -4.06 3.73 8.14
CA SER A 103 -3.69 4.51 6.96
C SER A 103 -4.66 5.66 6.69
N PHE A 104 -5.95 5.43 6.88
CA PHE A 104 -7.00 6.43 6.67
C PHE A 104 -6.85 7.61 7.63
N PHE A 105 -6.71 7.36 8.93
CA PHE A 105 -6.52 8.43 9.90
C PHE A 105 -5.21 9.18 9.68
N LEU A 106 -4.13 8.47 9.34
CA LEU A 106 -2.85 9.09 9.00
C LEU A 106 -2.99 10.01 7.78
N LEU A 107 -3.53 9.50 6.68
CA LEU A 107 -3.72 10.27 5.44
C LEU A 107 -4.65 11.47 5.68
N LEU A 108 -5.77 11.27 6.37
CA LEU A 108 -6.75 12.31 6.63
C LEU A 108 -6.15 13.44 7.48
N SER A 109 -5.41 13.08 8.55
CA SER A 109 -4.73 14.06 9.40
C SER A 109 -3.68 14.86 8.62
N ALA A 110 -2.83 14.18 7.83
CA ALA A 110 -1.81 14.82 7.03
C ALA A 110 -2.41 15.74 5.96
N TRP A 111 -3.48 15.31 5.31
CA TRP A 111 -4.19 16.09 4.31
C TRP A 111 -4.85 17.33 4.91
N LEU A 112 -5.55 17.20 6.04
CA LEU A 112 -6.17 18.35 6.73
C LEU A 112 -5.13 19.36 7.19
N LEU A 113 -4.05 18.91 7.81
CA LEU A 113 -2.97 19.80 8.25
C LEU A 113 -2.31 20.50 7.06
N SER A 114 -2.04 19.77 5.98
CA SER A 114 -1.45 20.34 4.76
C SER A 114 -2.38 21.34 4.10
N LEU A 115 -3.69 21.06 4.08
CA LEU A 115 -4.69 21.97 3.54
C LEU A 115 -4.74 23.27 4.36
N ILE A 116 -4.86 23.16 5.69
CA ILE A 116 -4.95 24.33 6.58
C ILE A 116 -3.69 25.16 6.49
N LEU A 117 -2.52 24.55 6.69
CA LEU A 117 -1.23 25.25 6.65
C LEU A 117 -0.94 25.81 5.26
N GLY A 118 -1.17 25.03 4.21
CA GLY A 118 -0.94 25.45 2.83
C GLY A 118 -1.81 26.64 2.43
N VAL A 119 -3.09 26.63 2.80
CA VAL A 119 -4.01 27.76 2.54
C VAL A 119 -3.59 29.00 3.33
N VAL A 120 -3.30 28.87 4.64
CA VAL A 120 -2.89 30.00 5.48
C VAL A 120 -1.58 30.63 4.97
N LEU A 121 -0.58 29.80 4.70
CA LEU A 121 0.72 30.27 4.18
C LEU A 121 0.56 30.88 2.78
N GLY A 122 -0.21 30.25 1.90
CA GLY A 122 -0.48 30.75 0.54
C GLY A 122 -1.18 32.10 0.53
N ILE A 123 -2.25 32.27 1.33
CA ILE A 123 -2.95 33.55 1.47
C ILE A 123 -2.01 34.61 2.04
N THR A 124 -1.21 34.26 3.05
CA THR A 124 -0.29 35.20 3.71
C THR A 124 0.80 35.69 2.76
N ALA A 125 1.42 34.79 1.99
CA ALA A 125 2.44 35.14 1.00
C ALA A 125 1.84 36.01 -0.11
N GLY A 126 0.69 35.62 -0.67
CA GLY A 126 0.02 36.39 -1.73
C GLY A 126 -0.46 37.76 -1.27
N SER A 127 -0.94 37.89 -0.03
CA SER A 127 -1.40 39.18 0.51
C SER A 127 -0.26 40.12 0.86
N LYS A 128 0.96 39.60 1.04
CA LYS A 128 2.17 40.37 1.38
C LYS A 128 3.25 40.23 0.30
N GLU A 129 2.82 40.19 -0.96
CA GLU A 129 3.69 40.00 -2.11
C GLU A 129 4.92 40.92 -2.08
N GLY A 130 6.10 40.37 -2.33
CA GLY A 130 7.37 41.09 -2.36
C GLY A 130 7.98 41.40 -0.98
N SER A 131 7.23 41.17 0.11
CA SER A 131 7.73 41.33 1.48
C SER A 131 8.71 40.23 1.89
N TRP A 132 9.42 40.43 3.00
CA TRP A 132 10.31 39.40 3.56
C TRP A 132 9.54 38.13 3.98
N LEU A 133 8.29 38.26 4.42
CA LEU A 133 7.44 37.13 4.81
C LEU A 133 7.08 36.26 3.60
N ASP A 134 6.69 36.89 2.50
CA ASP A 134 6.46 36.18 1.23
C ASP A 134 7.73 35.42 0.82
N ARG A 135 8.89 36.09 0.77
CA ARG A 135 10.14 35.44 0.38
C ARG A 135 10.50 34.24 1.24
N LEU A 136 10.26 34.29 2.55
CA LEU A 136 10.48 33.15 3.45
C LEU A 136 9.52 31.99 3.18
N ILE A 137 8.21 32.27 3.05
CA ILE A 137 7.19 31.25 2.79
C ILE A 137 7.43 30.60 1.43
N SER A 138 7.67 31.42 0.39
CA SER A 138 7.98 30.98 -0.96
C SER A 138 9.29 30.17 -0.99
N GLY A 139 10.32 30.59 -0.26
CA GLY A 139 11.56 29.82 -0.09
C GLY A 139 11.33 28.45 0.54
N TYR A 140 10.56 28.37 1.63
CA TYR A 140 10.15 27.10 2.25
C TYR A 140 9.39 26.21 1.28
N ALA A 141 8.43 26.77 0.52
CA ALA A 141 7.66 26.05 -0.48
C ALA A 141 8.57 25.48 -1.59
N TYR A 142 9.54 26.26 -2.09
CA TYR A 142 10.48 25.77 -3.09
C TYR A 142 11.39 24.67 -2.56
N ILE A 143 11.95 24.82 -1.36
CA ILE A 143 12.79 23.78 -0.75
C ILE A 143 12.01 22.47 -0.62
N THR A 144 10.80 22.53 -0.06
CA THR A 144 9.98 21.33 0.13
C THR A 144 9.47 20.74 -1.18
N ALA A 145 9.14 21.55 -2.19
CA ALA A 145 8.70 21.08 -3.50
C ALA A 145 9.83 20.48 -4.36
N SER A 146 11.06 21.00 -4.23
CA SER A 146 12.23 20.52 -4.97
C SER A 146 12.95 19.35 -4.29
N THR A 147 12.69 19.12 -3.01
CA THR A 147 13.34 18.04 -2.26
C THR A 147 12.50 16.76 -2.33
N PRO A 148 13.11 15.59 -2.59
CA PRO A 148 12.39 14.33 -2.56
C PRO A 148 11.75 14.07 -1.19
N ALA A 149 10.44 13.75 -1.19
CA ALA A 149 9.68 13.55 0.04
C ALA A 149 10.26 12.45 0.95
N PHE A 150 10.78 11.35 0.37
CA PHE A 150 11.41 10.28 1.13
C PHE A 150 12.65 10.76 1.90
N TRP A 151 13.43 11.67 1.30
CA TRP A 151 14.65 12.18 1.90
C TRP A 151 14.33 13.09 3.09
N LEU A 152 13.34 13.98 2.93
CA LEU A 152 12.83 14.79 4.04
C LEU A 152 12.28 13.92 5.17
N ALA A 153 11.52 12.87 4.85
CA ALA A 153 11.00 11.94 5.85
C ALA A 153 12.13 11.23 6.61
N MET A 154 13.18 10.80 5.92
CA MET A 154 14.36 10.18 6.56
C MET A 154 15.10 11.16 7.49
N LEU A 155 15.29 12.42 7.08
CA LEU A 155 15.92 13.43 7.95
C LEU A 155 15.04 13.75 9.17
N ALA A 156 13.73 13.85 8.98
CA ALA A 156 12.81 14.04 10.10
C ALA A 156 12.88 12.87 11.08
N LEU A 157 12.93 11.63 10.59
CA LEU A 157 13.09 10.44 11.43
C LEU A 157 14.43 10.49 12.19
N LEU A 158 15.54 10.79 11.52
CA LEU A 158 16.85 10.93 12.15
C LEU A 158 16.82 11.99 13.27
N LEU A 159 16.27 13.17 12.98
CA LEU A 159 16.21 14.26 13.94
C LEU A 159 15.30 13.91 15.13
N PHE A 160 14.02 13.64 14.86
CA PHE A 160 13.01 13.52 15.91
C PHE A 160 13.04 12.17 16.63
N SER A 161 13.36 11.07 15.94
CA SER A 161 13.34 9.74 16.54
C SER A 161 14.70 9.31 17.07
N VAL A 162 15.78 9.57 16.34
CA VAL A 162 17.12 9.07 16.72
C VAL A 162 17.87 10.07 17.59
N THR A 163 17.98 11.34 17.17
CA THR A 163 18.79 12.31 17.92
C THR A 163 18.05 12.90 19.12
N LEU A 164 16.77 13.23 18.97
CA LEU A 164 15.96 13.85 20.01
C LEU A 164 15.18 12.84 20.86
N GLY A 165 14.90 11.64 20.36
CA GLY A 165 14.13 10.61 21.06
C GLY A 165 12.68 10.98 21.36
N TRP A 166 12.09 11.92 20.61
CA TRP A 166 10.70 12.38 20.81
C TRP A 166 9.67 11.36 20.34
N THR A 167 10.00 10.58 19.32
CA THR A 167 9.12 9.58 18.71
C THR A 167 9.83 8.25 18.52
N PRO A 168 9.11 7.12 18.58
CA PRO A 168 9.71 5.81 18.31
C PRO A 168 10.13 5.67 16.84
N THR A 169 11.22 4.94 16.59
CA THR A 169 11.79 4.71 15.24
C THR A 169 11.02 3.66 14.43
N CYS A 170 10.46 2.65 15.09
CA CYS A 170 9.41 1.79 14.58
C CYS A 170 8.60 1.25 15.75
N CYS A 171 7.36 0.84 15.45
CA CYS A 171 6.63 -0.15 16.23
C CYS A 171 6.30 0.30 17.66
N ALA A 172 5.14 0.96 17.80
CA ALA A 172 4.34 0.86 19.01
C ALA A 172 3.36 -0.32 18.85
#